data_AF-A0A653DE24-F1
#
_entry.id   AF-A0A653DE24-F1
#
_cell.length_a   1.000
_cell.length_b   1.000
_cell.length_c   1.000
_cell.angle_alpha   90.00
_cell.angle_beta   90.00
_cell.angle_gamma   90.00
#
_symmetry.space_group_name_H-M   'P 1'
#
loop_
_entity.id
_entity.type
_entity.pdbx_description
1 polymer ?
#
loop_
_entity_poly.entity_id
_entity_poly.type
_entity_poly.pdbx_seq_one_letter_code
_entity_poly.pdbx_strand_id
1 'polypeptide(L)' 'MLNLVSVAPVIKVPNQLLGAPLNTDVQLECYVEAYPNTINYWVKNRGEMLLNGTKYTIREDRS' A
#
# COMPACT_ATOMS: atom_id res chain seq x y z
N MET A 1 21.07 5.73 26.89
CA MET A 1 21.02 6.24 25.49
C MET A 1 20.56 5.09 24.62
N LEU A 2 19.31 5.09 24.15
CA LEU A 2 18.83 4.10 23.19
C LEU A 2 19.04 4.67 21.79
N ASN A 3 19.89 4.04 20.98
CA ASN A 3 19.99 4.37 19.56
C ASN A 3 18.73 3.84 18.87
N LEU A 4 17.85 4.75 18.45
CA LEU A 4 16.73 4.42 17.56
C LEU A 4 17.31 4.20 16.16
N VAL A 5 17.36 2.94 15.74
CA VAL A 5 17.81 2.58 14.39
C VAL A 5 16.67 2.85 13.42
N SER A 6 16.89 3.78 12.49
CA SER A 6 15.96 4.00 11.38
C SER A 6 16.02 2.84 10.40
N VAL A 7 14.86 2.37 9.97
CA VAL A 7 14.73 1.29 8.98
C VAL A 7 14.08 1.88 7.74
N ALA A 8 14.78 1.82 6.61
CA ALA A 8 14.23 2.27 5.33
C ALA A 8 13.01 1.42 4.94
N PRO A 9 12.00 1.99 4.26
CA PRO A 9 10.79 1.27 3.94
C PRO A 9 11.05 0.07 3.03
N VAL A 10 10.59 -1.10 3.44
CA VAL A 10 10.57 -2.32 2.63
C VAL A 10 9.11 -2.69 2.37
N ILE A 11 8.75 -2.82 1.10
CA ILE A 11 7.39 -3.17 0.66
C ILE A 11 7.39 -4.64 0.24
N LYS A 12 6.52 -5.45 0.86
CA LYS A 12 6.27 -6.85 0.51
C LYS A 12 4.89 -6.96 -0.12
N VAL A 13 4.82 -7.49 -1.34
CA VAL A 13 3.57 -7.66 -2.09
C VAL A 13 3.29 -9.17 -2.21
N PRO A 14 2.22 -9.69 -1.59
CA PRO A 14 1.94 -11.13 -1.61
C PRO A 14 1.50 -11.62 -3.00
N ASN A 15 0.78 -10.80 -3.76
CA ASN A 15 0.27 -11.15 -5.08
C ASN A 15 0.65 -10.05 -6.10
N GLN A 16 1.58 -10.37 -7.01
CA GLN A 16 2.05 -9.42 -8.02
C GLN A 16 1.12 -9.32 -9.24
N LEU A 17 0.27 -10.32 -9.45
CA LEU A 17 -0.70 -10.38 -10.54
C LEU A 17 -2.03 -10.89 -10.00
N LEU A 18 -3.08 -10.12 -10.21
CA LEU A 18 -4.44 -10.50 -9.87
C LEU A 18 -5.32 -10.39 -11.11
N GLY A 19 -6.15 -11.41 -11.33
CA GLY A 19 -7.24 -11.38 -12.30
C GLY A 19 -8.57 -11.17 -11.59
N ALA A 20 -9.47 -10.41 -12.20
CA ALA A 20 -10.83 -10.24 -11.74
C ALA A 20 -11.78 -10.25 -12.95
N PRO A 21 -12.95 -10.92 -12.84
CA PRO A 21 -14.00 -10.81 -13.85
C PRO A 21 -14.47 -9.36 -14.06
N LEU A 22 -15.18 -9.13 -15.17
CA LEU A 22 -15.80 -7.84 -15.41
C LEU A 22 -16.85 -7.55 -14.33
N ASN A 23 -16.90 -6.30 -13.88
CA ASN A 23 -17.85 -5.77 -12.88
C ASN A 23 -17.75 -6.42 -11.49
N THR A 24 -16.57 -6.93 -11.11
CA THR A 24 -16.30 -7.40 -9.74
C THR A 24 -15.20 -6.57 -9.10
N ASP A 25 -15.13 -6.64 -7.77
CA ASP A 25 -14.06 -6.03 -6.99
C ASP A 25 -12.81 -6.91 -6.95
N VAL A 26 -11.65 -6.27 -6.77
CA VAL A 26 -10.38 -6.92 -6.50
C VAL A 26 -9.66 -6.16 -5.39
N GLN A 27 -9.03 -6.89 -4.47
CA GLN A 27 -8.25 -6.31 -3.39
C GLN A 27 -6.77 -6.37 -3.74
N LEU A 28 -6.11 -5.21 -3.72
CA LEU A 28 -4.66 -5.11 -3.76
C LEU A 28 -4.16 -4.85 -2.34
N GLU A 29 -3.07 -5.50 -1.95
CA GLU A 29 -2.48 -5.36 -0.63
C GLU A 29 -0.96 -5.37 -0.67
N CYS A 30 -0.34 -4.72 0.31
CA CYS A 30 1.09 -4.77 0.55
C CYS A 30 1.37 -4.56 2.04
N TYR A 31 2.55 -5.02 2.46
CA TYR A 31 3.04 -4.84 3.83
C TYR A 31 4.26 -3.92 3.80
N VAL A 32 4.28 -2.91 4.65
CA VAL A 32 5.38 -1.95 4.75
C VAL A 32 6.08 -2.12 6.08
N GLU A 33 7.38 -2.43 6.03
CA GLU A 33 8.26 -2.49 7.20
C GLU A 33 9.17 -1.28 7.18
N ALA A 34 9.04 -0.38 8.18
CA ALA A 34 9.83 0.84 8.27
C ALA A 34 9.86 1.38 9.70
N TYR A 35 10.89 2.17 10.02
CA TYR A 35 10.91 2.99 11.23
C TYR A 35 11.59 4.35 10.96
N PRO A 36 10.95 5.48 11.31
CA PRO A 36 9.56 5.61 11.78
C PRO A 36 8.51 5.17 10.74
N ASN A 37 7.25 5.16 11.15
CA ASN A 37 6.12 4.86 10.27
C ASN A 37 6.11 5.76 9.02
N THR A 38 5.74 5.19 7.88
CA THR A 38 5.70 5.89 6.59
C THR A 38 4.35 6.54 6.28
N ILE A 39 4.37 7.43 5.29
CA ILE A 39 3.18 7.88 4.57
C ILE A 39 3.06 7.00 3.33
N ASN A 40 2.00 6.21 3.24
CA ASN A 40 1.79 5.25 2.17
C ASN A 40 0.64 5.72 1.27
N TYR A 41 0.79 5.58 -0.05
CA TYR A 41 -0.24 5.92 -1.02
C TYR A 41 -0.16 5.00 -2.23
N TRP A 42 -1.30 4.80 -2.89
CA TRP A 42 -1.37 4.00 -4.11
C TRP A 42 -1.26 4.90 -5.33
N VAL A 43 -0.54 4.43 -6.34
CA VAL A 43 -0.36 5.11 -7.62
C VAL A 43 -0.81 4.17 -8.73
N LYS A 44 -1.58 4.71 -9.67
CA LYS A 44 -1.90 4.06 -10.94
C LYS A 44 -1.11 4.74 -12.05
N ASN A 45 -0.91 4.05 -13.18
CA ASN A 45 -0.39 4.53 -14.47
C ASN A 45 0.09 6.00 -14.55
N ARG A 46 1.27 6.27 -15.12
CA ARG A 46 1.80 7.64 -15.34
C ARG A 46 1.87 8.54 -14.09
N GLY A 47 1.70 7.99 -12.89
CA GLY A 47 1.88 8.73 -11.63
C GLY A 47 0.59 9.28 -11.00
N GLU A 48 -0.60 8.82 -11.43
CA GLU A 48 -1.86 9.25 -10.82
C GLU A 48 -2.01 8.66 -9.40
N MET A 49 -2.05 9.53 -8.40
CA MET A 49 -2.34 9.12 -7.03
C MET A 49 -3.80 8.71 -6.88
N LEU A 50 -4.05 7.54 -6.30
CA LEU A 50 -5.39 7.06 -6.00
C LEU A 50 -5.86 7.60 -4.65
N LEU A 51 -7.11 8.05 -4.62
CA LEU A 51 -7.78 8.56 -3.43
C LEU A 51 -9.04 7.75 -3.15
N ASN A 52 -9.49 7.76 -1.89
CA ASN A 52 -10.77 7.19 -1.50
C ASN A 52 -11.92 7.86 -2.27
N GLY A 53 -12.87 7.06 -2.74
CA GLY A 53 -14.03 7.54 -3.48
C GLY A 53 -14.98 6.42 -3.89
N THR A 54 -15.83 6.68 -4.87
CA THR A 54 -16.80 5.67 -5.36
C THR A 54 -16.15 4.45 -6.02
N LYS A 55 -14.96 4.63 -6.60
CA LYS A 55 -14.25 3.57 -7.33
C LYS A 55 -13.18 2.83 -6.50
N TYR A 56 -12.64 3.48 -5.48
CA TYR A 56 -11.49 2.97 -4.72
C TYR A 56 -11.76 3.10 -3.23
N THR A 57 -11.55 2.00 -2.50
CA THR A 57 -11.49 1.99 -1.04
C THR A 57 -10.05 1.69 -0.63
N ILE A 58 -9.38 2.66 -0.01
CA ILE A 58 -7.99 2.60 0.44
C ILE A 58 -7.99 2.63 1.97
N ARG A 59 -7.37 1.62 2.56
CA ARG A 59 -7.21 1.47 4.01
C ARG A 59 -5.76 1.13 4.33
N GLU A 60 -5.32 1.55 5.51
CA GLU A 60 -4.01 1.25 6.06
C GLU A 60 -4.19 0.89 7.52
N ASP A 61 -3.81 -0.34 7.87
CA ASP A 61 -3.77 -0.79 9.26
C ASP A 61 -2.33 -0.63 9.77
N ARG A 62 -2.17 0.14 10.86
CA ARG A 62 -0.87 0.39 11.49
C ARG A 62 -0.80 -0.41 12.80
N SER A 63 0.26 -1.21 12.95
CA SER A 63 0.59 -1.93 14.19
C SER A 63 1.36 -1.05 15.18
#